data_AF-A0A7C1SFG3-F1
#
_entry.id   AF-A0A7C1SFG3-F1
#
_cell.length_a   1.000
_cell.length_b   1.000
_cell.length_c   1.000
_cell.angle_alpha   90.00
_cell.angle_beta   90.00
_cell.angle_gamma   90.00
#
_symmetry.space_group_name_H-M   'P 1'
#
loop_
_entity.id
_entity.type
_entity.pdbx_description
1 polymer ?
#
loop_
_entity_poly.entity_id
_entity_poly.type
_entity_poly.pdbx_seq_one_letter_code
_entity_poly.pdbx_strand_id
1 'polypeptide(L)'
;MQRSSIKIACIILVLFFLVSSYRYEALIQPPGQETNAYVILLHGLGQSKHSMEKIGKSLSSLGYKVVNVGYPSTKHSIELMGTFPKVPPFNSFI
;
A
#
# COMPACT_ATOMS: atom_id res chain seq x y z
N MET A 1 -51.34 -12.02 12.78
CA MET A 1 -50.60 -10.74 12.95
C MET A 1 -49.11 -10.94 12.66
N GLN A 2 -48.72 -11.34 11.42
CA GLN A 2 -47.31 -11.67 11.08
C GLN A 2 -46.85 -11.20 9.69
N ARG A 3 -47.75 -10.90 8.74
CA ARG A 3 -47.38 -10.57 7.35
C ARG A 3 -46.75 -9.18 7.18
N SER A 4 -47.19 -8.16 7.94
CA SER A 4 -46.59 -6.82 7.87
C SER A 4 -45.22 -6.75 8.54
N SER A 5 -45.02 -7.49 9.63
CA SER A 5 -43.73 -7.55 10.33
C SER A 5 -42.62 -8.17 9.46
N ILE A 6 -42.96 -9.19 8.65
CA ILE A 6 -42.03 -9.79 7.68
C ILE A 6 -41.63 -8.78 6.60
N LYS A 7 -42.58 -8.00 6.05
CA LYS A 7 -42.28 -6.96 5.06
C LYS A 7 -41.34 -5.88 5.60
N ILE A 8 -41.58 -5.45 6.83
CA ILE A 8 -40.74 -4.45 7.51
C ILE A 8 -39.32 -4.99 7.73
N ALA A 9 -39.19 -6.23 8.19
CA ALA A 9 -37.89 -6.87 8.37
C ALA A 9 -37.11 -7.01 7.05
N CYS A 10 -37.78 -7.40 5.95
CA CYS A 10 -37.16 -7.46 4.62
C CYS A 10 -36.69 -6.09 4.13
N ILE A 11 -37.49 -5.03 4.34
CA ILE A 11 -37.10 -3.66 3.95
C ILE A 11 -35.86 -3.22 4.74
N ILE A 12 -35.82 -3.46 6.05
CA ILE A 12 -34.66 -3.13 6.89
C ILE A 12 -33.41 -3.88 6.44
N LEU A 13 -33.53 -5.18 6.12
CA LEU A 13 -32.41 -6.00 5.68
C LEU A 13 -31.87 -5.53 4.33
N VAL A 14 -32.76 -5.18 3.39
CA VAL A 14 -32.38 -4.60 2.08
C VAL A 14 -31.71 -3.23 2.24
N LEU A 15 -32.26 -2.36 3.09
CA LEU A 15 -31.67 -1.04 3.34
C LEU A 15 -30.30 -1.17 4.02
N PHE A 16 -30.16 -2.10 4.97
CA PHE A 16 -28.87 -2.39 5.58
C PHE A 16 -27.85 -2.89 4.55
N PHE A 17 -28.26 -3.80 3.66
CA PHE A 17 -27.39 -4.31 2.59
C PHE A 17 -26.98 -3.20 1.61
N LEU A 18 -27.92 -2.35 1.19
CA LEU A 18 -27.65 -1.21 0.31
C LEU A 18 -26.68 -0.24 0.96
N VAL A 19 -26.94 0.19 2.20
CA VAL A 19 -26.05 1.10 2.94
C VAL A 19 -24.67 0.49 3.17
N SER A 20 -24.60 -0.79 3.54
CA SER A 20 -23.33 -1.49 3.76
C SER A 20 -22.48 -1.54 2.49
N SER A 21 -23.08 -1.90 1.34
CA SER A 21 -22.40 -1.89 0.03
C SER A 21 -21.78 -0.53 -0.30
N TYR A 22 -22.51 0.57 -0.11
CA TYR A 22 -21.96 1.92 -0.31
C TYR A 22 -20.80 2.26 0.66
N ARG A 23 -20.79 1.66 1.86
CA ARG A 23 -19.72 1.89 2.85
C ARG A 23 -18.45 1.09 2.58
N TYR A 24 -18.52 -0.04 1.88
CA TYR A 24 -17.33 -0.80 1.49
C TYR A 24 -16.44 -0.03 0.52
N GLU A 25 -17.04 0.66 -0.45
CA GLU A 25 -16.32 1.51 -1.41
C GLU A 25 -15.56 2.66 -0.70
N ALA A 26 -16.09 3.18 0.41
CA ALA A 26 -15.46 4.27 1.16
C ALA A 26 -14.31 3.84 2.10
N LEU A 27 -14.20 2.54 2.42
CA LEU A 27 -13.11 1.99 3.24
C LEU A 27 -11.91 1.58 2.37
N ILE A 28 -12.15 1.28 1.09
CA ILE A 28 -11.10 1.17 0.07
C ILE A 28 -10.99 2.52 -0.64
N GLN A 29 -10.75 3.59 0.11
CA GLN A 29 -10.20 4.78 -0.52
C GLN A 29 -8.88 4.38 -1.17
N PRO A 30 -8.70 4.60 -2.49
CA PRO A 30 -7.42 4.35 -3.11
C PRO A 30 -6.40 5.16 -2.29
N PRO A 31 -5.41 4.50 -1.69
CA PRO A 31 -4.53 5.08 -0.68
C PRO A 31 -3.67 6.27 -1.16
N GLY A 32 -3.84 6.72 -2.41
CA GLY A 32 -3.23 7.90 -3.01
C GLY A 32 -4.14 9.13 -3.14
N GLN A 33 -5.34 9.17 -2.56
CA GLN A 33 -6.20 10.36 -2.61
C GLN A 33 -6.02 11.34 -1.44
N GLU A 34 -5.39 10.94 -0.33
CA GLU A 34 -5.19 11.83 0.82
C GLU A 34 -3.72 11.88 1.29
N THR A 35 -3.13 13.08 1.14
CA THR A 35 -1.87 13.59 1.71
C THR A 35 -0.56 12.86 1.37
N ASN A 36 0.19 13.37 0.37
CA ASN A 36 1.66 13.25 0.23
C ASN A 36 2.32 11.87 0.45
N ALA A 37 1.61 10.76 0.26
CA ALA A 37 2.15 9.43 0.50
C ALA A 37 3.22 9.09 -0.55
N TYR A 38 4.45 8.85 -0.07
CA TYR A 38 5.55 8.40 -0.89
C TYR A 38 5.73 6.89 -0.77
N VAL A 39 6.01 6.23 -1.89
CA VAL A 39 6.42 4.84 -1.93
C VAL A 39 7.84 4.76 -2.47
N ILE A 40 8.75 4.24 -1.67
CA ILE A 40 10.13 3.97 -2.10
C ILE A 40 10.22 2.50 -2.52
N LEU A 41 10.51 2.26 -3.79
CA LEU A 41 10.71 0.92 -4.33
C LEU A 41 12.19 0.57 -4.32
N LEU A 42 12.49 -0.58 -3.71
CA LEU A 42 13.81 -1.21 -3.72
C LEU A 42 13.69 -2.58 -4.39
N HIS A 43 14.68 -2.93 -5.21
CA HIS A 43 14.76 -4.25 -5.80
C HIS A 43 15.55 -5.22 -4.91
N GLY A 44 15.38 -6.52 -5.14
CA GLY A 44 16.12 -7.57 -4.45
C GLY A 44 17.60 -7.67 -4.86
N LEU A 45 18.30 -8.62 -4.24
CA LEU A 45 19.69 -8.95 -4.56
C LEU A 45 19.82 -9.44 -6.01
N GLY A 46 20.88 -9.02 -6.70
CA GLY A 46 21.13 -9.39 -8.11
C GLY A 46 20.15 -8.79 -9.14
N GLN A 47 19.12 -8.07 -8.69
CA GLN A 47 18.12 -7.46 -9.56
C GLN A 47 18.48 -6.00 -9.88
N SER A 48 17.67 -5.35 -10.70
CA SER A 48 17.77 -3.92 -10.98
C SER A 48 16.44 -3.22 -10.77
N LYS A 49 16.48 -1.88 -10.68
CA LYS A 49 15.28 -1.01 -10.62
C LYS A 49 14.29 -1.25 -11.75
N HIS A 50 14.74 -1.79 -12.89
CA HIS A 50 13.88 -2.09 -14.04
C HIS A 50 12.80 -3.12 -13.67
N SER A 51 13.15 -4.12 -12.85
CA SER A 51 12.20 -5.14 -12.36
C SER A 51 11.01 -4.54 -11.58
N MET A 52 11.18 -3.34 -11.01
CA MET A 52 10.18 -2.65 -10.20
C MET A 52 9.33 -1.64 -10.99
N GLU A 53 9.63 -1.39 -12.27
CA GLU A 53 8.95 -0.36 -13.06
C GLU A 53 7.44 -0.61 -13.21
N LYS A 54 7.03 -1.87 -13.40
CA LYS A 54 5.62 -2.24 -13.53
C LYS A 54 4.83 -1.91 -12.25
N ILE A 55 5.44 -2.20 -11.10
CA ILE A 55 4.86 -1.90 -9.78
C ILE A 55 4.77 -0.38 -9.59
N GLY A 56 5.84 0.35 -9.92
CA GLY A 56 5.85 1.80 -9.80
C GLY A 56 4.81 2.50 -10.66
N LYS A 57 4.59 2.03 -11.91
CA LYS A 57 3.53 2.55 -12.78
C LYS A 57 2.13 2.30 -12.20
N SER A 58 1.88 1.09 -11.69
CA SER A 58 0.59 0.73 -11.06
C SER A 58 0.30 1.62 -9.84
N LEU A 59 1.27 1.75 -8.93
CA LEU A 59 1.11 2.60 -7.75
C LEU A 59 0.96 4.08 -8.11
N SER A 60 1.70 4.57 -9.10
CA SER A 60 1.54 5.95 -9.58
C SER A 60 0.14 6.19 -10.14
N SER A 61 -0.44 5.22 -10.87
CA SER A 61 -1.83 5.32 -11.37
C SER A 61 -2.89 5.31 -10.26
N LEU A 62 -2.54 4.83 -9.06
CA LEU A 62 -3.38 4.88 -7.86
C LEU A 62 -3.18 6.17 -7.04
N GLY A 63 -2.36 7.12 -7.52
CA GLY A 63 -2.15 8.42 -6.89
C GLY A 63 -0.93 8.52 -5.97
N TYR A 64 -0.11 7.47 -5.85
CA TYR A 64 1.10 7.50 -5.03
C TYR A 64 2.26 8.25 -5.69
N LYS A 65 3.07 8.93 -4.88
CA LYS A 65 4.36 9.48 -5.33
C LYS A 65 5.45 8.40 -5.21
N VAL A 66 5.81 7.78 -6.34
CA VAL A 66 6.74 6.64 -6.33
C VAL A 66 8.17 7.07 -6.65
N VAL A 67 9.12 6.63 -5.83
CA VAL A 67 10.56 6.76 -6.05
C VAL A 67 11.15 5.37 -6.29
N ASN A 68 11.56 5.07 -7.52
CA ASN A 68 12.18 3.79 -7.89
C ASN A 68 13.70 3.84 -7.75
N VAL A 69 14.22 3.37 -6.63
CA VAL A 69 15.63 3.50 -6.27
C VAL A 69 16.42 2.29 -6.77
N GLY A 70 17.52 2.55 -7.48
CA GLY A 70 18.50 1.52 -7.81
C GLY A 70 19.39 1.22 -6.60
N TYR A 71 19.39 -0.02 -6.16
CA TYR A 71 20.24 -0.52 -5.09
C TYR A 71 21.48 -1.21 -5.70
N PRO A 72 22.71 -0.92 -5.27
CA PRO A 72 23.94 -1.46 -5.88
C PRO A 72 24.20 -2.94 -5.49
N SER A 73 23.15 -3.77 -5.37
CA SER A 73 23.27 -5.20 -5.00
C SER A 73 23.96 -6.07 -6.05
N THR A 74 24.20 -5.56 -7.25
CA THR A 74 24.97 -6.22 -8.31
C THR A 74 26.43 -5.77 -8.35
N LYS A 75 26.81 -4.74 -7.57
CA LYS A 75 28.13 -4.11 -7.63
C LYS A 75 29.09 -4.58 -6.53
N HIS A 76 28.55 -5.13 -5.45
CA HIS A 76 29.30 -5.51 -4.26
C HIS A 76 28.89 -6.90 -3.80
N SER A 77 29.82 -7.67 -3.23
CA SER A 77 29.47 -8.92 -2.55
C SER A 77 28.61 -8.63 -1.32
N ILE A 78 27.81 -9.61 -0.90
CA ILE A 78 26.97 -9.49 0.30
C ILE A 78 27.81 -9.19 1.54
N GLU A 79 29.01 -9.77 1.63
CA GLU A 79 29.94 -9.54 2.74
C GLU A 79 30.34 -8.07 2.84
N LEU A 80 30.65 -7.43 1.71
CA LEU A 80 31.02 -6.02 1.67
C LEU A 80 29.83 -5.11 2.07
N MET A 81 28.61 -5.47 1.69
CA MET A 81 27.39 -4.74 2.06
C MET A 81 27.00 -4.94 3.53
N GLY A 82 27.33 -6.07 4.15
CA GLY A 82 27.17 -6.27 5.60
C GLY A 82 28.17 -5.48 6.44
N THR A 83 29.24 -4.96 5.82
CA THR A 83 30.34 -4.23 6.47
C THR A 83 30.18 -2.71 6.36
N PHE A 84 29.09 -2.20 5.76
CA PHE A 84 28.75 -0.79 5.89
C PHE A 84 28.76 -0.40 7.37
N PRO A 85 29.35 0.75 7.74
CA PRO A 85 29.43 1.16 9.14
C PRO A 85 28.01 1.05 9.70
N LYS A 86 27.85 0.19 10.71
CA LYS A 86 26.57 0.01 11.38
C LYS A 86 26.09 1.41 11.73
N VAL A 87 24.99 1.83 11.11
CA VAL A 87 24.41 3.14 11.40
C VAL A 87 24.31 3.21 12.91
N PRO A 88 24.94 4.21 13.55
CA PRO A 88 24.90 4.28 14.99
C PRO A 88 23.42 4.33 15.40
N PRO A 89 23.06 3.74 16.55
CA PRO A 89 21.66 3.60 16.94
C PRO A 89 20.98 4.97 16.85
N PHE A 90 19.75 5.00 16.35
CA PHE A 90 19.04 6.24 16.00
C PHE A 90 18.95 7.27 17.15
N ASN A 91 19.15 6.83 18.40
CA ASN A 91 19.21 7.64 19.61
C ASN A 91 20.55 8.40 19.83
N SER A 92 21.53 8.25 18.94
CA SER A 92 22.83 8.93 19.04
C SER A 92 22.89 10.31 18.36
N PHE A 93 21.76 10.75 17.78
CA PHE A 93 21.62 12.04 17.08
C PHE A 93 20.64 13.00 17.76
N ILE A 94 20.21 12.70 19.00
CA ILE A 94 19.33 13.55 19.83
C ILE A 94 20.01 13.80 21.17
#